data_AF-A0A7Y0CVV0-F1
#
_entry.id   AF-A0A7Y0CVV0-F1
#
_cell.length_a   1.000
_cell.length_b   1.000
_cell.length_c   1.000
_cell.angle_alpha   90.00
_cell.angle_beta   90.00
_cell.angle_gamma   90.00
#
_symmetry.space_group_name_H-M   'P 1'
#
loop_
_entity.id
_entity.type
_entity.pdbx_description
1 polymer ?
#
loop_
_entity_poly.entity_id
_entity_poly.type
_entity_poly.pdbx_seq_one_letter_code
_entity_poly.pdbx_strand_id
1 'polypeptide(L)'
;MTRERDELARFLGEPADGGIPWLPGAWRKWVPVDCVPTPLVQTAVVRKQDLYELAAVVADGGDDRAVAGLVIAVQAWGSGIAGQGGDGRGPSRAASGLGLGKRSPNDRLVPARLEAVRQAVALSATDVAAAWRSLKRGPGHLPGWDEPFFTKLMHAAGYRQSGRPWPLIFDGRVRSALSSIGRTPHGYGLADYMTYIQLADQWSDEWGVSPAQVEYALFSHAGRMSTASQAHA
;
A
#
# COMPACT_ATOMS: atom_id res chain seq x y z
N MET A 1 -17.40 -6.53 23.49
CA MET A 1 -17.26 -7.20 22.17
C MET A 1 -18.35 -6.78 21.18
N THR A 2 -19.64 -6.73 21.56
CA THR A 2 -20.73 -6.37 20.64
C THR A 2 -20.73 -4.90 20.22
N ARG A 3 -20.53 -3.97 21.16
CA ARG A 3 -20.66 -2.52 20.91
C ARG A 3 -19.64 -1.93 19.92
N GLU A 4 -18.36 -2.30 20.04
CA GLU A 4 -17.31 -1.79 19.13
C GLU A 4 -17.43 -2.43 17.72
N ARG A 5 -17.88 -3.69 17.67
CA ARG A 5 -18.21 -4.39 16.43
C ARG A 5 -19.37 -3.71 15.69
N ASP A 6 -20.40 -3.31 16.43
CA ASP A 6 -21.56 -2.60 15.89
C ASP A 6 -21.19 -1.17 15.39
N GLU A 7 -20.16 -0.56 15.96
CA GLU A 7 -19.63 0.73 15.47
C GLU A 7 -18.87 0.58 14.15
N LEU A 8 -18.04 -0.46 14.00
CA LEU A 8 -17.35 -0.73 12.74
C LEU A 8 -18.32 -1.13 11.63
N ALA A 9 -19.38 -1.87 11.96
CA ALA A 9 -20.41 -2.29 11.01
C ALA A 9 -21.04 -1.10 10.25
N ARG A 10 -21.09 0.09 10.87
CA ARG A 10 -21.62 1.32 10.24
C ARG A 10 -20.76 1.85 9.09
N PHE A 11 -19.52 1.38 8.97
CA PHE A 11 -18.59 1.74 7.90
C PHE A 11 -18.42 0.63 6.87
N LEU A 12 -19.18 -0.47 6.97
CA LEU A 12 -19.25 -1.51 5.96
C LEU A 12 -19.98 -0.95 4.73
N GLY A 13 -19.20 -0.35 3.84
CA GLY A 13 -19.61 0.13 2.53
C GLY A 13 -18.52 -0.19 1.52
N GLU A 14 -18.83 0.04 0.24
CA GLU A 14 -17.82 -0.10 -0.81
C GLU A 14 -16.68 0.91 -0.60
N PRO A 15 -15.41 0.48 -0.70
CA PRO A 15 -14.30 1.40 -0.68
C PRO A 15 -14.50 2.46 -1.76
N ALA A 16 -14.38 3.74 -1.40
CA ALA A 16 -14.43 4.80 -2.38
C ALA A 16 -13.30 4.59 -3.41
N ASP A 17 -13.65 4.52 -4.70
CA ASP A 17 -12.72 4.37 -5.82
C ASP A 17 -11.92 5.66 -6.12
N GLY A 18 -11.82 6.54 -5.13
CA GLY A 18 -11.08 7.80 -5.20
C GLY A 18 -9.61 7.52 -5.45
N GLY A 19 -9.07 8.09 -6.52
CA GLY A 19 -7.63 8.08 -6.75
C GLY A 19 -6.95 9.32 -6.17
N ILE A 20 -5.62 9.27 -6.13
CA ILE A 20 -4.77 10.38 -5.67
C ILE A 20 -4.27 11.17 -6.87
N PRO A 21 -4.30 12.52 -6.85
CA PRO A 21 -3.78 13.33 -7.95
C PRO A 21 -2.33 12.97 -8.32
N TRP A 22 -2.11 12.71 -9.60
CA TRP A 22 -0.80 12.47 -10.19
C TRP A 22 -0.25 13.78 -10.79
N LEU A 23 0.85 14.28 -10.24
CA LEU A 23 1.49 15.52 -10.68
C LEU A 23 2.93 15.25 -11.15
N PRO A 24 3.15 14.78 -12.39
CA PRO A 24 4.47 14.36 -12.88
C PRO A 24 5.58 15.40 -12.63
N GLY A 25 5.27 16.69 -12.72
CA GLY A 25 6.21 17.79 -12.48
C GLY A 25 6.83 17.78 -11.08
N ALA A 26 6.09 17.35 -10.05
CA ALA A 26 6.61 17.24 -8.69
C ALA A 26 7.45 15.97 -8.46
N TRP A 27 7.28 14.94 -9.31
CA TRP A 27 7.98 13.65 -9.23
C TRP A 27 9.26 13.61 -10.07
N ARG A 28 9.29 14.29 -11.22
CA ARG A 28 10.38 14.20 -12.22
C ARG A 28 11.79 14.53 -11.71
N LYS A 29 11.90 15.24 -10.59
CA LYS A 29 13.20 15.58 -9.97
C LYS A 29 13.78 14.44 -9.11
N TRP A 30 13.00 13.38 -8.89
CA TRP A 30 13.32 12.27 -8.00
C TRP A 30 13.40 10.93 -8.71
N VAL A 31 12.49 10.70 -9.67
CA VAL A 31 12.29 9.40 -10.32
C VAL A 31 12.09 9.56 -11.83
N PRO A 32 12.36 8.50 -12.63
CA PRO A 32 12.05 8.48 -14.05
C PRO A 32 10.53 8.35 -14.23
N VAL A 33 9.83 9.49 -14.34
CA VAL A 33 8.37 9.53 -14.46
C VAL A 33 7.84 8.88 -15.73
N ASP A 34 8.70 8.69 -16.73
CA ASP A 34 8.46 7.96 -17.96
C ASP A 34 8.39 6.43 -17.77
N CYS A 35 8.78 5.91 -16.60
CA CYS A 35 8.52 4.53 -16.21
C CYS A 35 7.07 4.30 -15.78
N VAL A 36 6.30 5.35 -15.46
CA VAL A 36 4.88 5.23 -15.15
C VAL A 36 4.10 5.19 -16.48
N PRO A 37 3.37 4.10 -16.80
CA PRO A 37 2.67 3.95 -18.08
C PRO A 37 1.72 5.10 -18.39
N THR A 38 1.65 5.45 -19.67
CA THR A 38 0.90 6.60 -20.21
C THR A 38 -0.59 6.65 -19.83
N PRO A 39 -1.34 5.54 -19.72
CA PRO A 39 -2.75 5.59 -19.28
C PRO A 39 -2.92 6.25 -17.90
N LEU A 40 -1.95 6.10 -17.00
CA LEU A 40 -1.94 6.72 -15.66
C LEU A 40 -1.61 8.21 -15.70
N VAL A 41 -0.89 8.63 -16.73
CA VAL A 41 -0.56 10.04 -16.99
C VAL A 41 -1.77 10.78 -17.56
N GLN A 42 -2.64 10.10 -18.30
CA GLN A 42 -3.80 10.71 -18.99
C GLN A 42 -4.94 11.07 -18.03
N THR A 43 -5.16 10.29 -16.98
CA THR A 43 -6.22 10.56 -15.98
C THR A 43 -5.82 11.58 -14.93
N ALA A 44 -4.53 11.95 -14.87
CA ALA A 44 -3.92 12.78 -13.82
C ALA A 44 -4.23 12.29 -12.39
N VAL A 45 -4.53 11.00 -12.22
CA VAL A 45 -4.96 10.40 -10.96
C VAL A 45 -4.46 8.95 -10.92
N VAL A 46 -3.80 8.56 -9.81
CA VAL A 46 -3.45 7.16 -9.52
C VAL A 46 -4.57 6.52 -8.70
N ARG A 47 -5.22 5.51 -9.25
CA ARG A 47 -6.29 4.72 -8.62
C ARG A 47 -5.76 3.40 -8.08
N LYS A 48 -6.55 2.75 -7.24
CA LYS A 48 -6.23 1.41 -6.72
C LYS A 48 -6.17 0.37 -7.87
N GLN A 49 -7.06 0.50 -8.85
CA GLN A 49 -7.10 -0.35 -10.04
C GLN A 49 -5.80 -0.31 -10.85
N ASP A 50 -5.23 0.88 -11.01
CA ASP A 50 -3.97 1.09 -11.72
C ASP A 50 -2.81 0.31 -11.07
N LEU A 51 -2.80 0.21 -9.74
CA LEU A 51 -1.77 -0.57 -9.04
C LEU A 51 -1.87 -2.06 -9.36
N TYR A 52 -3.09 -2.59 -9.51
CA TYR A 52 -3.29 -4.00 -9.89
C TYR A 52 -2.77 -4.27 -11.30
N GLU A 53 -3.06 -3.38 -12.25
CA GLU A 53 -2.61 -3.52 -13.64
C GLU A 53 -1.08 -3.46 -13.74
N LEU A 54 -0.45 -2.53 -13.03
CA LEU A 54 1.00 -2.46 -12.95
C LEU A 54 1.62 -3.70 -12.31
N ALA A 55 1.01 -4.21 -11.23
CA ALA A 55 1.49 -5.41 -10.56
C ALA A 55 1.36 -6.64 -11.45
N ALA A 56 0.29 -6.76 -12.24
CA ALA A 56 0.12 -7.82 -13.23
C ALA A 56 1.21 -7.79 -14.30
N VAL A 57 1.53 -6.61 -14.85
CA VAL A 57 2.64 -6.46 -15.82
C VAL A 57 3.98 -6.92 -15.22
N VAL A 58 4.25 -6.61 -13.95
CA VAL A 58 5.47 -7.06 -13.27
C VAL A 58 5.45 -8.58 -13.04
N ALA A 59 4.31 -9.15 -12.65
CA ALA A 59 4.13 -10.59 -12.46
C ALA A 59 4.34 -11.37 -13.77
N ASP A 60 3.93 -10.81 -14.90
CA ASP A 60 4.06 -11.38 -16.25
C ASP A 60 5.45 -11.17 -16.88
N GLY A 61 6.45 -10.79 -16.07
CA GLY A 61 7.84 -10.65 -16.53
C GLY A 61 8.19 -9.31 -17.17
N GLY A 62 7.43 -8.24 -16.86
CA GLY A 62 7.72 -6.88 -17.33
C GLY A 62 9.16 -6.42 -17.02
N ASP A 63 9.69 -5.50 -17.81
CA ASP A 63 11.08 -5.04 -17.68
C ASP A 63 11.34 -4.18 -16.41
N ASP A 64 12.56 -3.67 -16.27
CA ASP A 64 12.95 -2.84 -15.11
C ASP A 64 12.16 -1.53 -15.02
N ARG A 65 11.66 -1.02 -16.16
CA ARG A 65 10.81 0.18 -16.20
C ARG A 65 9.43 -0.12 -15.64
N ALA A 66 8.86 -1.29 -15.95
CA ALA A 66 7.59 -1.72 -15.36
C ALA A 66 7.67 -1.81 -13.83
N VAL A 67 8.75 -2.40 -13.30
CA VAL A 67 8.99 -2.48 -11.83
C VAL A 67 9.12 -1.10 -11.22
N ALA A 68 9.88 -0.20 -11.86
CA ALA A 68 10.01 1.18 -11.41
C ALA A 68 8.65 1.92 -11.43
N GLY A 69 7.85 1.71 -12.47
CA GLY A 69 6.50 2.25 -12.60
C GLY A 69 5.59 1.83 -11.44
N LEU A 70 5.58 0.54 -11.08
CA LEU A 70 4.84 0.02 -9.93
C LEU A 70 5.28 0.67 -8.62
N VAL A 71 6.59 0.74 -8.36
CA VAL A 71 7.16 1.40 -7.17
C VAL A 71 6.71 2.85 -7.06
N ILE A 72 6.79 3.60 -8.15
CA ILE A 72 6.39 5.01 -8.19
C ILE A 72 4.89 5.14 -7.92
N ALA A 73 4.05 4.32 -8.57
CA ALA A 73 2.60 4.37 -8.42
C ALA A 73 2.14 4.01 -7.00
N VAL A 74 2.72 2.97 -6.39
CA VAL A 74 2.44 2.59 -4.99
C VAL A 74 2.78 3.73 -4.02
N GLN A 75 3.91 4.40 -4.23
CA GLN A 75 4.31 5.56 -3.42
C GLN A 75 3.43 6.78 -3.68
N ALA A 76 3.00 7.00 -4.92
CA ALA A 76 2.09 8.08 -5.28
C ALA A 76 0.72 7.90 -4.62
N TRP A 77 0.17 6.69 -4.67
CA TRP A 77 -1.11 6.37 -4.04
C TRP A 77 -1.02 6.42 -2.50
N GLY A 78 0.09 5.98 -1.91
CA GLY A 78 0.21 5.89 -0.44
C GLY A 78 0.71 7.15 0.27
N SER A 79 1.63 7.92 -0.32
CA SER A 79 2.25 9.12 0.30
C SER A 79 1.99 10.41 -0.47
N GLY A 80 1.57 10.33 -1.73
CA GLY A 80 1.27 11.49 -2.58
C GLY A 80 2.34 12.58 -2.58
N ILE A 81 1.87 13.82 -2.79
CA ILE A 81 2.65 15.06 -2.62
C ILE A 81 2.01 15.85 -1.46
N ALA A 82 2.81 16.65 -0.76
CA ALA A 82 2.33 17.46 0.35
C ALA A 82 1.18 18.36 -0.10
N GLY A 83 0.11 18.43 0.69
CA GLY A 83 -1.08 19.23 0.41
C GLY A 83 -2.10 18.58 -0.55
N GLN A 84 -1.89 17.32 -0.96
CA GLN A 84 -2.78 16.57 -1.86
C GLN A 84 -3.28 15.25 -1.23
N GLY A 85 -3.53 15.27 0.08
CA GLY A 85 -3.98 14.08 0.84
C GLY A 85 -2.89 13.09 1.24
N GLY A 86 -1.63 13.37 0.91
CA GLY A 86 -0.46 12.57 1.30
C GLY A 86 0.53 13.33 2.20
N ASP A 87 1.47 12.61 2.82
CA ASP A 87 2.51 13.19 3.69
C ASP A 87 3.63 13.90 2.92
N GLY A 88 3.61 13.84 1.59
CA GLY A 88 4.53 14.52 0.69
C GLY A 88 5.91 13.89 0.54
N ARG A 89 6.14 12.74 1.17
CA ARG A 89 7.41 12.01 1.11
C ARG A 89 7.47 11.00 -0.03
N GLY A 90 6.37 10.83 -0.77
CA GLY A 90 6.24 9.86 -1.88
C GLY A 90 7.39 9.90 -2.88
N PRO A 91 7.72 11.07 -3.48
CA PRO A 91 8.81 11.14 -4.45
C PRO A 91 10.17 10.74 -3.88
N SER A 92 10.50 11.19 -2.67
CA SER A 92 11.76 10.81 -2.01
C SER A 92 11.82 9.34 -1.65
N ARG A 93 10.71 8.74 -1.18
CA ARG A 93 10.63 7.32 -0.83
C ARG A 93 10.69 6.42 -2.06
N ALA A 94 10.08 6.83 -3.18
CA ALA A 94 10.21 6.12 -4.44
C ALA A 94 11.67 6.13 -4.94
N ALA A 95 12.33 7.29 -4.95
CA ALA A 95 13.74 7.39 -5.31
C ALA A 95 14.63 6.53 -4.40
N SER A 96 14.42 6.62 -3.08
CA SER A 96 15.14 5.78 -2.11
C SER A 96 14.82 4.30 -2.27
N GLY A 97 13.63 3.89 -2.70
CA GLY A 97 13.33 2.49 -3.02
C GLY A 97 14.04 2.01 -4.29
N LEU A 98 14.22 2.89 -5.28
CA LEU A 98 14.83 2.54 -6.58
C LEU A 98 16.35 2.63 -6.62
N GLY A 99 16.99 3.19 -5.59
CA GLY A 99 18.44 3.40 -5.59
C GLY A 99 18.87 4.75 -6.13
N LEU A 100 17.92 5.66 -6.33
CA LEU A 100 18.18 6.96 -6.91
C LEU A 100 18.56 7.96 -5.83
N GLY A 101 19.59 8.75 -6.12
CA GLY A 101 20.04 9.85 -5.27
C GLY A 101 19.12 11.07 -5.37
N LYS A 102 19.21 11.96 -4.37
CA LYS A 102 18.59 13.30 -4.45
C LYS A 102 19.12 13.99 -5.70
N ARG A 103 18.24 14.32 -6.66
CA ARG A 103 18.53 15.05 -7.91
C ARG A 103 19.20 14.25 -9.03
N SER A 104 19.23 12.92 -8.93
CA SER A 104 19.67 12.05 -10.04
C SER A 104 18.56 11.08 -10.48
N PRO A 105 17.43 11.59 -11.00
CA PRO A 105 16.28 10.77 -11.39
C PRO A 105 16.60 9.80 -12.54
N ASN A 106 17.69 10.04 -13.27
CA ASN A 106 18.14 9.24 -14.41
C ASN A 106 19.35 8.36 -14.08
N ASP A 107 19.76 8.27 -12.81
CA ASP A 107 20.79 7.32 -12.41
C ASP A 107 20.31 5.89 -12.64
N ARG A 108 21.28 4.98 -12.72
CA ARG A 108 20.99 3.56 -12.91
C ARG A 108 20.17 3.04 -11.73
N LEU A 109 18.98 2.51 -12.03
CA LEU A 109 18.17 1.75 -11.08
C LEU A 109 19.01 0.61 -10.48
N VAL A 110 18.90 0.39 -9.16
CA VAL A 110 19.69 -0.64 -8.49
C VAL A 110 19.06 -2.02 -8.73
N PRO A 111 19.71 -2.95 -9.47
CA PRO A 111 19.08 -4.20 -9.89
C PRO A 111 18.58 -5.06 -8.72
N ALA A 112 19.34 -5.12 -7.63
CA ALA A 112 18.96 -5.88 -6.44
C ALA A 112 17.64 -5.40 -5.80
N ARG A 113 17.28 -4.12 -5.96
CA ARG A 113 16.03 -3.55 -5.44
C ARG A 113 14.86 -3.86 -6.35
N LEU A 114 15.08 -3.83 -7.66
CA LEU A 114 14.08 -4.25 -8.63
C LEU A 114 13.76 -5.74 -8.45
N GLU A 115 14.78 -6.58 -8.27
CA GLU A 115 14.61 -8.01 -8.01
C GLU A 115 13.84 -8.27 -6.71
N ALA A 116 14.08 -7.49 -5.65
CA ALA A 116 13.31 -7.59 -4.42
C ALA A 116 11.82 -7.31 -4.63
N VAL A 117 11.50 -6.30 -5.45
CA VAL A 117 10.11 -5.98 -5.81
C VAL A 117 9.50 -7.10 -6.65
N ARG A 118 10.21 -7.64 -7.64
CA ARG A 118 9.75 -8.79 -8.45
C ARG A 118 9.44 -9.99 -7.56
N GLN A 119 10.36 -10.32 -6.67
CA GLN A 119 10.19 -11.43 -5.73
C GLN A 119 8.98 -11.20 -4.82
N ALA A 120 8.80 -9.99 -4.29
CA ALA A 120 7.65 -9.67 -3.48
C ALA A 120 6.33 -9.78 -4.25
N VAL A 121 6.28 -9.28 -5.50
CA VAL A 121 5.11 -9.39 -6.38
C VAL A 121 4.75 -10.86 -6.62
N ALA A 122 5.73 -11.69 -7.02
CA ALA A 122 5.52 -13.12 -7.27
C ALA A 122 5.00 -13.88 -6.03
N LEU A 123 5.53 -13.55 -4.85
CA LEU A 123 5.15 -14.19 -3.60
C LEU A 123 3.81 -13.68 -3.04
N SER A 124 3.36 -12.48 -3.40
CA SER A 124 2.18 -11.85 -2.79
C SER A 124 0.90 -12.64 -2.99
N ALA A 125 0.80 -13.42 -4.08
CA ALA A 125 -0.36 -14.27 -4.36
C ALA A 125 -0.30 -15.65 -3.68
N THR A 126 0.88 -16.10 -3.25
CA THR A 126 1.10 -17.51 -2.81
C THR A 126 1.62 -17.64 -1.38
N ASP A 127 2.48 -16.73 -0.94
CA ASP A 127 3.03 -16.66 0.42
C ASP A 127 3.29 -15.19 0.80
N VAL A 128 2.25 -14.54 1.32
CA VAL A 128 2.32 -13.14 1.75
C VAL A 128 3.35 -12.90 2.88
N ALA A 129 3.62 -13.92 3.70
CA ALA A 129 4.60 -13.81 4.77
C ALA A 129 6.04 -13.84 4.21
N ALA A 130 6.30 -14.67 3.20
CA ALA A 130 7.56 -14.64 2.46
C ALA A 130 7.73 -13.32 1.69
N ALA A 131 6.68 -12.82 1.04
CA ALA A 131 6.69 -11.51 0.37
C ALA A 131 7.05 -10.37 1.34
N TRP A 132 6.48 -10.36 2.54
CA TRP A 132 6.83 -9.36 3.55
C TRP A 132 8.31 -9.46 3.97
N ARG A 133 8.81 -10.69 4.17
CA ARG A 133 10.21 -10.91 4.61
C ARG A 133 11.22 -10.48 3.56
N SER A 134 10.95 -10.72 2.27
CA SER A 134 11.85 -10.32 1.17
C SER A 134 12.00 -8.80 1.08
N LEU A 135 10.95 -8.04 1.41
CA LEU A 135 11.00 -6.58 1.45
C LEU A 135 11.71 -6.03 2.70
N LYS A 136 11.53 -6.68 3.85
CA LYS A 136 12.07 -6.20 5.13
C LYS A 136 13.58 -6.43 5.26
N ARG A 137 14.11 -7.54 4.78
CA ARG A 137 15.49 -7.99 5.05
C ARG A 137 16.20 -8.48 3.79
N GLY A 138 17.52 -8.40 3.80
CA GLY A 138 18.38 -8.95 2.75
C GLY A 138 18.94 -7.90 1.78
N PRO A 139 19.69 -8.35 0.76
CA PRO A 139 20.37 -7.47 -0.20
C PRO A 139 19.40 -6.61 -1.04
N GLY A 140 18.13 -6.99 -1.07
CA GLY A 140 17.03 -6.31 -1.75
C GLY A 140 16.23 -5.34 -0.86
N HIS A 141 16.63 -5.12 0.39
CA HIS A 141 15.93 -4.17 1.28
C HIS A 141 15.76 -2.81 0.60
N LEU A 142 14.55 -2.26 0.64
CA LEU A 142 14.18 -0.99 0.04
C LEU A 142 14.31 0.14 1.09
N PRO A 143 15.38 0.96 1.08
CA PRO A 143 15.54 2.03 2.06
C PRO A 143 14.41 3.06 1.94
N GLY A 144 13.89 3.50 3.08
CA GLY A 144 12.79 4.47 3.14
C GLY A 144 11.40 3.88 2.88
N TRP A 145 11.30 2.57 2.65
CA TRP A 145 10.04 1.85 2.66
C TRP A 145 9.79 1.26 4.05
N ASP A 146 8.66 1.66 4.64
CA ASP A 146 8.13 1.09 5.87
C ASP A 146 7.01 0.09 5.56
N GLU A 147 6.60 -0.65 6.58
CA GLU A 147 5.64 -1.75 6.49
C GLU A 147 4.29 -1.38 5.84
N PRO A 148 3.73 -0.17 6.07
CA PRO A 148 2.58 0.32 5.32
C PRO A 148 2.76 0.36 3.79
N PHE A 149 3.98 0.49 3.24
CA PHE A 149 4.21 0.41 1.79
C PHE A 149 4.42 -1.01 1.31
N PHE A 150 5.06 -1.86 2.12
CA PHE A 150 5.15 -3.29 1.82
C PHE A 150 3.76 -3.88 1.61
N THR A 151 2.84 -3.59 2.53
CA THR A 151 1.46 -4.11 2.46
C THR A 151 0.67 -3.53 1.30
N LYS A 152 0.91 -2.28 0.87
CA LYS A 152 0.32 -1.73 -0.36
C LYS A 152 0.81 -2.44 -1.62
N LEU A 153 2.12 -2.70 -1.72
CA LEU A 153 2.69 -3.45 -2.84
C LEU A 153 2.13 -4.88 -2.87
N MET A 154 2.12 -5.57 -1.72
CA MET A 154 1.60 -6.93 -1.63
C MET A 154 0.10 -6.99 -1.92
N HIS A 155 -0.67 -6.03 -1.43
CA HIS A 155 -2.09 -5.91 -1.75
C HIS A 155 -2.29 -5.70 -3.26
N ALA A 156 -1.51 -4.82 -3.91
CA ALA A 156 -1.60 -4.60 -5.35
C ALA A 156 -1.30 -5.86 -6.17
N ALA A 157 -0.34 -6.68 -5.73
CA ALA A 157 0.06 -7.90 -6.43
C ALA A 157 -0.83 -9.11 -6.10
N GLY A 158 -1.31 -9.24 -4.87
CA GLY A 158 -1.91 -10.49 -4.39
C GLY A 158 -3.41 -10.46 -4.12
N TYR A 159 -4.04 -9.31 -3.86
CA TYR A 159 -5.43 -9.25 -3.37
C TYR A 159 -6.45 -9.98 -4.27
N ARG A 160 -6.29 -9.89 -5.60
CA ARG A 160 -7.20 -10.53 -6.56
C ARG A 160 -6.74 -11.91 -7.05
N GLN A 161 -5.55 -12.33 -6.64
CA GLN A 161 -4.87 -13.51 -7.18
C GLN A 161 -4.61 -14.59 -6.11
N SER A 162 -4.67 -14.24 -4.83
CA SER A 162 -4.37 -15.15 -3.74
C SER A 162 -5.60 -15.94 -3.26
N GLY A 163 -5.33 -17.08 -2.64
CA GLY A 163 -6.26 -17.69 -1.69
C GLY A 163 -6.38 -16.86 -0.41
N ARG A 164 -7.41 -17.16 0.39
CA ARG A 164 -7.61 -16.53 1.71
C ARG A 164 -6.53 -16.99 2.71
N PRO A 165 -6.10 -16.14 3.66
CA PRO A 165 -6.48 -14.73 3.81
C PRO A 165 -5.82 -13.85 2.74
N TRP A 166 -6.57 -12.90 2.18
CA TRP A 166 -6.05 -11.99 1.16
C TRP A 166 -5.04 -10.98 1.74
N PRO A 167 -3.99 -10.59 0.99
CA PRO A 167 -3.13 -9.48 1.38
C PRO A 167 -3.92 -8.18 1.49
N LEU A 168 -3.98 -7.62 2.71
CA LEU A 168 -4.64 -6.34 3.01
C LEU A 168 -3.61 -5.25 3.33
N ILE A 169 -4.01 -4.00 3.24
CA ILE A 169 -3.21 -2.83 3.60
C ILE A 169 -3.23 -2.67 5.11
N PHE A 170 -2.05 -2.67 5.72
CA PHE A 170 -1.88 -2.47 7.16
C PHE A 170 -1.12 -1.17 7.41
N ASP A 171 -1.86 -0.06 7.41
CA ASP A 171 -1.31 1.28 7.61
C ASP A 171 -1.59 1.85 9.01
N GLY A 172 -1.15 3.09 9.23
CA GLY A 172 -1.33 3.76 10.51
C GLY A 172 -2.80 3.94 10.91
N ARG A 173 -3.72 4.13 9.95
CA ARG A 173 -5.16 4.30 10.25
C ARG A 173 -5.78 2.98 10.64
N VAL A 174 -5.53 1.91 9.88
CA VAL A 174 -6.00 0.56 10.22
C VAL A 174 -5.49 0.16 11.60
N ARG A 175 -4.22 0.38 11.89
CA ARG A 175 -3.63 0.10 13.21
C ARG A 175 -4.27 0.94 14.32
N SER A 176 -4.50 2.23 14.09
CA SER A 176 -5.17 3.10 15.07
C SER A 176 -6.60 2.63 15.37
N ALA A 177 -7.35 2.19 14.36
CA ALA A 177 -8.68 1.62 14.56
C ALA A 177 -8.62 0.29 15.33
N LEU A 178 -7.71 -0.63 14.98
CA LEU A 178 -7.54 -1.88 15.74
C LEU A 178 -7.18 -1.62 17.20
N SER A 179 -6.33 -0.62 17.46
CA SER A 179 -5.98 -0.22 18.82
C SER A 179 -7.17 0.38 19.58
N SER A 180 -8.03 1.17 18.94
CA SER A 180 -9.18 1.80 19.60
C SER A 180 -10.24 0.79 20.05
N ILE A 181 -10.33 -0.35 19.37
CA ILE A 181 -11.24 -1.45 19.72
C ILE A 181 -10.57 -2.57 20.54
N GLY A 182 -9.41 -2.30 21.13
CA GLY A 182 -8.71 -3.24 22.01
C GLY A 182 -8.10 -4.46 21.31
N ARG A 183 -7.91 -4.40 19.99
CA ARG A 183 -7.30 -5.46 19.16
C ARG A 183 -5.84 -5.14 18.78
N THR A 184 -5.15 -4.43 19.68
CA THR A 184 -3.83 -3.82 19.44
C THR A 184 -2.81 -4.80 18.89
N PRO A 185 -2.31 -4.55 17.66
CA PRO A 185 -1.02 -5.09 17.24
C PRO A 185 0.09 -4.31 17.97
N HIS A 186 1.06 -5.01 18.57
CA HIS A 186 2.08 -4.40 19.42
C HIS A 186 3.16 -3.62 18.62
N GLY A 187 3.14 -3.72 17.28
CA GLY A 187 4.02 -2.98 16.38
C GLY A 187 3.57 -3.01 14.92
N TYR A 188 4.54 -2.95 14.01
CA TYR A 188 4.37 -3.18 12.57
C TYR A 188 5.00 -4.52 12.14
N GLY A 189 5.13 -5.46 13.07
CA GLY A 189 5.80 -6.73 12.80
C GLY A 189 5.01 -7.62 11.82
N LEU A 190 5.67 -8.63 11.28
CA LEU A 190 5.00 -9.66 10.49
C LEU A 190 3.87 -10.33 11.28
N ALA A 191 4.07 -10.61 12.57
CA ALA A 191 3.06 -11.22 13.42
C ALA A 191 1.81 -10.33 13.57
N ASP A 192 2.00 -9.03 13.75
CA ASP A 192 0.92 -8.04 13.79
C ASP A 192 0.14 -8.01 12.47
N TYR A 193 0.86 -7.99 11.35
CA TYR A 193 0.27 -8.00 10.02
C TYR A 193 -0.54 -9.27 9.76
N MET A 194 0.02 -10.45 10.08
CA MET A 194 -0.68 -11.73 9.91
C MET A 194 -1.92 -11.82 10.79
N THR A 195 -1.84 -11.33 12.03
CA THR A 195 -2.99 -11.28 12.96
C THR A 195 -4.10 -10.40 12.39
N TYR A 196 -3.74 -9.23 11.84
CA TYR A 196 -4.69 -8.32 11.21
C TYR A 196 -5.42 -8.98 10.03
N ILE A 197 -4.70 -9.57 9.07
CA ILE A 197 -5.35 -10.13 7.87
C ILE A 197 -6.24 -11.34 8.23
N GLN A 198 -5.86 -12.13 9.24
CA GLN A 198 -6.70 -13.23 9.74
C GLN A 198 -7.97 -12.71 10.42
N LEU A 199 -7.86 -11.63 11.21
CA LEU A 199 -9.00 -11.00 11.86
C LEU A 199 -9.97 -10.40 10.83
N ALA A 200 -9.45 -9.74 9.81
CA ALA A 200 -10.27 -9.16 8.74
C ALA A 200 -10.97 -10.25 7.91
N ASP A 201 -10.30 -11.37 7.68
CA ASP A 201 -10.84 -12.55 7.01
C ASP A 201 -11.97 -13.18 7.84
N GLN A 202 -11.78 -13.33 9.15
CA GLN A 202 -12.83 -13.79 10.07
C GLN A 202 -14.05 -12.85 10.07
N TRP A 203 -13.85 -11.54 10.18
CA TRP A 203 -14.95 -10.58 10.19
C TRP A 203 -15.69 -10.49 8.86
N SER A 204 -14.98 -10.74 7.75
CA SER A 204 -15.60 -10.88 6.44
C SER A 204 -16.62 -12.02 6.40
N ASP A 205 -16.28 -13.19 6.97
CA ASP A 205 -17.23 -14.30 7.10
C ASP A 205 -18.39 -13.96 8.03
N GLU A 206 -18.10 -13.37 9.20
CA GLU A 206 -19.12 -13.03 10.20
C GLU A 206 -20.14 -12.00 9.68
N TRP A 207 -19.71 -11.04 8.86
CA TRP A 207 -20.54 -9.96 8.35
C TRP A 207 -21.07 -10.20 6.93
N GLY A 208 -20.62 -11.25 6.24
CA GLY A 208 -21.02 -11.54 4.85
C GLY A 208 -20.56 -10.47 3.85
N VAL A 209 -19.38 -9.89 4.08
CA VAL A 209 -18.77 -8.81 3.27
C VAL A 209 -17.39 -9.24 2.81
N SER A 210 -16.76 -8.51 1.88
CA SER A 210 -15.36 -8.76 1.50
C SER A 210 -14.35 -8.24 2.54
N PRO A 211 -13.14 -8.81 2.65
CA PRO A 211 -12.10 -8.29 3.53
C PRO A 211 -11.62 -6.88 3.15
N ALA A 212 -11.74 -6.46 1.89
CA ALA A 212 -11.52 -5.05 1.53
C ALA A 212 -12.55 -4.11 2.15
N GLN A 213 -13.81 -4.53 2.31
CA GLN A 213 -14.81 -3.74 3.02
C GLN A 213 -14.49 -3.66 4.53
N VAL A 214 -13.93 -4.73 5.11
CA VAL A 214 -13.43 -4.71 6.50
C VAL A 214 -12.24 -3.76 6.66
N GLU A 215 -11.25 -3.82 5.77
CA GLU A 215 -10.13 -2.87 5.71
C GLU A 215 -10.64 -1.43 5.61
N TYR A 216 -11.59 -1.18 4.72
CA TYR A 216 -12.17 0.16 4.50
C TYR A 216 -12.92 0.67 5.73
N ALA A 217 -13.65 -0.20 6.43
CA ALA A 217 -14.35 0.14 7.67
C ALA A 217 -13.35 0.58 8.76
N LEU A 218 -12.27 -0.18 8.94
CA LEU A 218 -11.19 0.17 9.87
C LEU A 218 -10.53 1.51 9.51
N PHE A 219 -10.19 1.70 8.23
CA PHE A 219 -9.59 2.94 7.74
C PHE A 219 -10.50 4.15 7.98
N SER A 220 -11.79 4.02 7.70
CA SER A 220 -12.79 5.08 7.83
C SER A 220 -13.09 5.44 9.28
N HIS A 221 -13.15 4.43 10.16
CA HIS A 221 -13.33 4.63 11.60
C HIS A 221 -12.21 5.50 12.19
N ALA A 222 -10.94 5.18 11.89
CA ALA A 222 -9.81 5.98 12.33
C ALA A 222 -9.82 7.42 11.78
N GLY A 223 -10.29 7.60 10.53
CA GLY A 223 -10.47 8.93 9.94
C GLY A 223 -11.42 9.82 10.75
N ARG A 224 -12.55 9.27 11.20
CA ARG A 224 -13.50 10.01 12.05
C ARG A 224 -12.96 10.34 13.44
N MET A 225 -12.22 9.41 14.06
CA MET A 225 -11.57 9.66 15.34
C MET A 225 -10.61 10.86 15.28
N SER A 226 -9.84 10.97 14.19
CA SER A 226 -8.92 12.11 13.97
C SER A 226 -9.66 13.43 13.84
N THR A 227 -10.81 13.46 13.15
CA THR A 227 -11.62 14.69 13.00
C THR A 227 -12.32 15.11 14.29
N ALA A 228 -12.79 14.14 15.09
CA ALA A 228 -13.42 14.43 16.38
C ALA A 228 -12.41 14.97 17.40
N SER A 229 -11.18 14.44 17.41
CA SER A 229 -10.10 14.93 18.28
C SER A 229 -9.68 16.38 17.95
N GLN A 230 -9.75 16.79 16.68
CA GLN A 230 -9.44 18.16 16.25
C GLN A 230 -10.58 19.17 16.50
N ALA A 231 -11.83 18.71 16.62
CA ALA A 231 -12.98 19.58 16.91
C ALA A 231 -13.14 19.93 18.40
N HIS A 232 -12.39 19.25 19.28
CA HIS A 232 -12.42 19.42 20.74
C HIS A 232 -11.11 19.99 21.32
N ALA A 233 -10.20 20.45 20.46
CA ALA A 233 -8.96 21.15 20.81
C ALA A 233 -9.05 22.64 20.43
#